data_AF-W7JE11-F1
#
_entry.id   AF-W7JE11-F1
#
_cell.length_a   1.000
_cell.length_b   1.000
_cell.length_c   1.000
_cell.angle_alpha   90.00
_cell.angle_beta   90.00
_cell.angle_gamma   90.00
#
_symmetry.space_group_name_H-M   'P 1'
#
loop_
_entity.id
_entity.type
_entity.pdbx_description
1 polymer ?
#
loop_
_entity_poly.entity_id
_entity_poly.type
_entity_poly.pdbx_seq_one_letter_code
_entity_poly.pdbx_strand_id
1 'polypeptide(L)'
;MATLPASKSASKVALTSEVEDEGIKEHTFQEIEKLQDLGINAADINKLKGSGYCTILSLIQTTKKELCNVKGISEAKVDKILEVASKIENCSSFITANELVQKRSKVLKITTGSTVFDQTLGGGIESMCITELFGENRCGKTQVCHTLAVTAQLPKSLNGGNGKVCYIDTEGTFRPEKVCKIAERYGLDGEAVLDNILYARAFTHEHLYQLLAISAAKMCEEPFALLVVDSIISLFRVDFSGRGELSERQQKLNKTMSILSKLSEQFNIAILITNQVMSDPGATMTFIANPMKPGYIYIYIYIFYKKH
;
A
#
# COMPACT_ATOMS: atom_id res chain seq x y z
N MET A 1 58.40 -14.43 8.33
CA MET A 1 57.97 -13.16 8.96
C MET A 1 57.46 -12.28 7.82
N ALA A 2 56.19 -11.92 7.68
CA ALA A 2 55.13 -11.72 8.67
C ALA A 2 53.80 -12.32 8.19
N THR A 3 53.12 -12.97 9.14
CA THR A 3 51.75 -13.47 9.08
C THR A 3 50.78 -12.30 9.18
N LEU A 4 49.88 -12.15 8.22
CA LEU A 4 48.70 -11.29 8.34
C LEU A 4 47.60 -12.06 9.11
N PRO A 5 46.92 -11.44 10.09
CA PRO A 5 45.88 -12.14 10.84
C PRO A 5 44.57 -12.17 10.05
N ALA A 6 43.96 -13.35 10.01
CA ALA A 6 42.58 -13.54 9.59
C ALA A 6 41.64 -12.70 10.47
N SER A 7 40.89 -11.77 9.87
CA SER A 7 39.79 -11.11 10.56
C SER A 7 38.56 -12.03 10.55
N LYS A 8 38.03 -12.20 11.76
CA LYS A 8 37.00 -13.15 12.15
C LYS A 8 35.63 -12.77 11.58
N SER A 9 34.92 -13.81 11.11
CA SER A 9 33.48 -14.04 11.20
C SER A 9 32.54 -12.90 10.85
N ALA A 10 32.04 -12.90 9.61
CA ALA A 10 30.69 -12.43 9.35
C ALA A 10 29.72 -13.36 10.12
N SER A 11 29.08 -12.82 11.14
CA SER A 11 28.01 -13.48 11.89
C SER A 11 26.88 -13.84 10.92
N LYS A 12 26.78 -15.12 10.59
CA LYS A 12 25.60 -15.76 10.04
C LYS A 12 24.46 -15.48 11.02
N VAL A 13 23.58 -14.54 10.70
CA VAL A 13 22.31 -14.38 11.43
C VAL A 13 21.48 -15.59 11.04
N ALA A 14 21.63 -16.66 11.81
CA ALA A 14 20.71 -17.77 11.80
C ALA A 14 19.43 -17.27 12.47
N LEU A 15 18.41 -16.93 11.67
CA LEU A 15 17.03 -16.86 12.16
C LEU A 15 16.52 -18.30 12.32
N THR A 16 17.08 -18.98 13.30
CA THR A 16 16.50 -20.16 13.96
C THR A 16 16.60 -19.90 15.45
N SER A 17 15.82 -18.92 15.90
CA SER A 17 15.42 -18.83 17.30
C SER A 17 13.92 -18.67 17.27
N GLU A 18 13.26 -19.78 17.57
CA GLU A 18 11.92 -19.85 18.12
C GLU A 18 11.80 -18.78 19.21
N VAL A 19 11.32 -17.60 18.83
CA VAL A 19 10.49 -16.82 19.73
C VAL A 19 9.09 -17.27 19.34
N GLU A 20 8.53 -18.15 20.16
CA GLU A 20 7.11 -18.39 20.23
C GLU A 20 6.44 -17.03 20.49
N ASP A 21 6.17 -16.28 19.42
CA ASP A 21 5.15 -15.24 19.44
C ASP A 21 3.83 -16.02 19.49
N GLU A 22 3.35 -16.28 20.71
CA GLU A 22 2.03 -16.88 20.94
C GLU A 22 1.05 -16.23 19.96
N GLY A 23 0.44 -17.07 19.12
CA GLY A 23 -0.32 -16.69 17.93
C GLY A 23 -1.59 -15.88 18.19
N ILE A 24 -1.45 -14.68 18.73
CA ILE A 24 -2.42 -13.62 18.61
C ILE A 24 -2.15 -13.02 17.24
N LYS A 25 -2.97 -13.40 16.25
CA LYS A 25 -3.14 -12.58 15.06
C LYS A 25 -3.53 -11.19 15.56
N GLU A 26 -2.57 -10.28 15.68
CA GLU A 26 -2.83 -8.89 16.02
C GLU A 26 -3.50 -8.29 14.79
N HIS A 27 -4.81 -8.53 14.65
CA HIS A 27 -5.59 -8.02 13.53
C HIS A 27 -5.48 -6.49 13.58
N THR A 28 -4.79 -5.92 12.59
CA THR A 28 -4.55 -4.48 12.46
C THR A 28 -5.84 -3.68 12.25
N PHE A 29 -6.97 -4.36 12.03
CA PHE A 29 -8.26 -3.79 11.66
C PHE A 29 -9.41 -4.51 12.35
N GLN A 30 -10.58 -3.87 12.34
CA GLN A 30 -11.80 -4.46 12.86
C GLN A 30 -12.60 -5.15 11.74
N GLU A 31 -12.77 -6.46 11.84
CA GLU A 31 -13.57 -7.28 10.92
C GLU A 31 -15.06 -6.91 10.98
N ILE A 32 -15.73 -6.98 9.82
CA ILE A 32 -17.15 -6.63 9.68
C ILE A 32 -18.09 -7.54 10.49
N GLU A 33 -17.66 -8.75 10.82
CA GLU A 33 -18.39 -9.73 11.63
C GLU A 33 -18.72 -9.21 13.03
N LYS A 34 -17.90 -8.31 13.59
CA LYS A 34 -18.15 -7.69 14.90
C LYS A 34 -19.47 -6.90 14.95
N LEU A 35 -20.02 -6.53 13.79
CA LEU A 35 -21.36 -5.93 13.72
C LEU A 35 -22.46 -6.89 14.17
N GLN A 36 -22.23 -8.20 14.07
CA GLN A 36 -23.20 -9.22 14.48
C GLN A 36 -23.47 -9.17 15.98
N ASP A 37 -22.42 -8.94 16.78
CA ASP A 37 -22.50 -8.82 18.24
C ASP A 37 -23.39 -7.66 18.70
N LEU A 38 -23.57 -6.66 17.82
CA LEU A 38 -24.41 -5.49 18.04
C LEU A 38 -25.74 -5.55 17.27
N GLY A 39 -26.16 -6.75 16.86
CA GLY A 39 -27.51 -7.01 16.34
C GLY A 39 -27.72 -6.65 14.87
N ILE A 40 -26.65 -6.65 14.07
CA ILE A 40 -26.74 -6.68 12.61
C ILE A 40 -26.89 -8.13 12.14
N ASN A 41 -27.80 -8.37 11.18
CA ASN A 41 -28.09 -9.72 10.70
C ASN A 41 -26.93 -10.27 9.86
N ALA A 42 -26.52 -11.51 10.12
CA ALA A 42 -25.46 -12.22 9.38
C ALA A 42 -25.70 -12.26 7.85
N ALA A 43 -26.96 -12.35 7.40
CA ALA A 43 -27.29 -12.31 5.98
C ALA A 43 -26.98 -10.95 5.32
N ASP A 44 -27.13 -9.85 6.06
CA ASP A 44 -26.76 -8.52 5.55
C ASP A 44 -25.23 -8.32 5.59
N ILE A 45 -24.56 -8.84 6.61
CA ILE A 45 -23.08 -8.88 6.69
C ILE A 45 -22.49 -9.65 5.49
N ASN A 46 -23.05 -10.82 5.16
CA ASN A 46 -22.59 -11.63 4.03
C ASN A 46 -22.80 -10.93 2.68
N LYS A 47 -23.86 -10.13 2.51
CA LYS A 47 -24.05 -9.29 1.31
C LYS A 47 -23.01 -8.18 1.21
N LEU A 48 -22.67 -7.54 2.34
CA LEU A 48 -21.64 -6.51 2.39
C LEU A 48 -20.27 -7.09 2.03
N LYS A 49 -19.90 -8.23 2.63
CA LYS A 49 -18.69 -8.98 2.27
C LYS A 49 -18.65 -9.37 0.80
N GLY A 50 -19.75 -9.92 0.28
CA GLY A 50 -19.88 -10.25 -1.15
C GLY A 50 -19.77 -9.03 -2.08
N SER A 51 -19.92 -7.82 -1.54
CA SER A 51 -19.73 -6.56 -2.26
C SER A 51 -18.36 -5.92 -2.02
N GLY A 52 -17.45 -6.61 -1.31
CA GLY A 52 -16.08 -6.17 -1.06
C GLY A 52 -15.88 -5.38 0.25
N TYR A 53 -16.89 -5.25 1.10
CA TYR A 53 -16.75 -4.60 2.41
C TYR A 53 -16.42 -5.64 3.48
N CYS A 54 -15.16 -5.66 3.90
CA CYS A 54 -14.66 -6.67 4.83
C CYS A 54 -14.25 -6.11 6.20
N THR A 55 -14.07 -4.79 6.31
CA THR A 55 -13.67 -4.11 7.55
C THR A 55 -14.74 -3.11 7.98
N ILE A 56 -14.85 -2.83 9.28
CA ILE A 56 -15.79 -1.82 9.79
C ILE A 56 -15.42 -0.44 9.24
N LEU A 57 -14.13 -0.11 9.19
CA LEU A 57 -13.65 1.15 8.60
C LEU A 57 -14.05 1.30 7.12
N SER A 58 -14.12 0.21 6.34
CA SER A 58 -14.56 0.25 4.94
C SER A 58 -16.00 0.75 4.78
N LEU A 59 -16.88 0.47 5.75
CA LEU A 59 -18.25 0.98 5.74
C LEU A 59 -18.29 2.47 6.06
N ILE A 60 -17.52 2.92 7.05
CA ILE A 60 -17.45 4.32 7.49
C ILE A 60 -16.85 5.22 6.39
N GLN A 61 -15.84 4.72 5.68
CA GLN A 61 -15.21 5.43 4.56
C GLN A 61 -16.04 5.39 3.26
N THR A 62 -17.21 4.75 3.26
CA THR A 62 -18.07 4.61 2.09
C THR A 62 -19.33 5.46 2.25
N THR A 63 -19.73 6.12 1.16
CA THR A 63 -20.92 6.98 1.21
C THR A 63 -22.18 6.13 1.38
N LYS A 64 -23.17 6.65 2.11
CA LYS A 64 -24.50 6.01 2.24
C LYS A 64 -25.10 5.67 0.87
N LYS A 65 -24.94 6.56 -0.13
CA LYS A 65 -25.39 6.33 -1.52
C LYS A 65 -24.78 5.07 -2.13
N GLU A 66 -23.49 4.84 -1.92
CA GLU A 66 -22.79 3.67 -2.46
C GLU A 66 -23.16 2.39 -1.72
N LEU A 67 -23.36 2.45 -0.41
CA LEU A 67 -23.86 1.31 0.39
C LEU A 67 -25.29 0.91 0.00
N CYS A 68 -26.15 1.87 -0.33
CA CYS A 68 -27.50 1.59 -0.82
C CYS A 68 -27.52 0.89 -2.20
N ASN A 69 -26.41 0.90 -2.95
CA ASN A 69 -26.31 0.14 -4.20
C ASN A 69 -26.09 -1.37 -3.97
N VAL A 70 -25.80 -1.79 -2.73
CA VAL A 70 -25.67 -3.20 -2.38
C VAL A 70 -27.04 -3.86 -2.46
N LYS A 71 -27.18 -4.84 -3.36
CA LYS A 71 -28.45 -5.52 -3.61
C LYS A 71 -29.00 -6.16 -2.33
N GLY A 72 -30.24 -5.83 -2.00
CA GLY A 72 -30.96 -6.44 -0.88
C GLY A 72 -30.66 -5.83 0.49
N ILE A 73 -30.05 -4.64 0.54
CA ILE A 73 -29.91 -3.82 1.75
C ILE A 73 -30.74 -2.55 1.55
N SER A 74 -31.71 -2.29 2.44
CA SER A 74 -32.53 -1.09 2.39
C SER A 74 -31.82 0.09 3.06
N GLU A 75 -32.25 1.30 2.76
CA GLU A 75 -31.69 2.52 3.36
C GLU A 75 -31.73 2.51 4.90
N ALA A 76 -32.85 2.09 5.49
CA ALA A 76 -32.98 1.97 6.94
C ALA A 76 -32.00 0.95 7.55
N LYS A 77 -31.65 -0.12 6.82
CA LYS A 77 -30.61 -1.06 7.25
C LYS A 77 -29.23 -0.42 7.20
N VAL A 78 -28.92 0.34 6.14
CA VAL A 78 -27.66 1.07 6.01
C VAL A 78 -27.48 2.04 7.18
N ASP A 79 -28.53 2.78 7.56
CA ASP A 79 -28.48 3.69 8.71
C ASP A 79 -28.14 2.96 10.02
N LYS A 80 -28.83 1.83 10.28
CA LYS A 80 -28.53 0.99 11.45
C LYS A 80 -27.09 0.46 11.44
N ILE A 81 -26.61 -0.01 10.29
CA ILE A 81 -25.25 -0.53 10.13
C ILE A 81 -24.22 0.57 10.41
N LEU A 82 -24.41 1.77 9.84
CA LEU A 82 -23.49 2.89 10.03
C LEU A 82 -23.49 3.42 11.47
N GLU A 83 -24.65 3.42 12.14
CA GLU A 83 -24.74 3.78 13.55
C GLU A 83 -23.91 2.83 14.43
N VAL A 84 -24.05 1.52 14.18
CA VAL A 84 -23.29 0.49 14.90
C VAL A 84 -21.81 0.58 14.58
N ALA A 85 -21.44 0.66 13.29
CA ALA A 85 -20.04 0.77 12.86
C ALA A 85 -19.34 1.99 13.49
N SER A 86 -20.02 3.14 13.54
CA SER A 86 -19.47 4.37 14.11
C SER A 86 -19.19 4.26 15.61
N LYS A 87 -19.98 3.46 16.34
CA LYS A 87 -19.76 3.17 17.76
C LYS A 87 -18.51 2.31 17.97
N ILE A 88 -18.27 1.30 17.12
CA ILE A 88 -17.11 0.41 17.30
C ILE A 88 -15.79 1.12 16.95
N GLU A 89 -15.77 1.91 15.88
CA GLU A 89 -14.58 2.67 15.44
C GLU A 89 -14.37 3.97 16.21
N ASN A 90 -15.31 4.35 17.09
CA ASN A 90 -15.31 5.60 17.87
C ASN A 90 -15.12 6.86 17.00
N CYS A 91 -15.65 6.84 15.77
CA CYS A 91 -15.43 7.91 14.79
C CYS A 91 -16.39 9.11 14.94
N SER A 92 -17.36 9.04 15.86
CA SER A 92 -18.33 10.12 16.12
C SER A 92 -17.85 11.20 17.08
N SER A 93 -16.56 11.18 17.49
CA SER A 93 -16.00 12.12 18.45
C SER A 93 -14.66 12.69 17.98
N PHE A 94 -14.37 13.92 18.41
CA PHE A 94 -13.05 14.51 18.23
C PHE A 94 -12.09 13.89 19.25
N ILE A 95 -10.90 13.54 18.78
CA ILE A 95 -9.80 13.09 19.64
C ILE A 95 -8.82 14.23 19.88
N THR A 96 -8.10 14.18 21.01
CA THR A 96 -7.02 15.14 21.25
C THR A 96 -5.82 14.86 20.32
N ALA A 97 -4.99 15.86 20.07
CA ALA A 97 -3.76 15.67 19.30
C ALA A 97 -2.80 14.63 19.95
N ASN A 98 -2.86 14.49 21.29
CA ASN A 98 -2.06 13.51 22.02
C ASN A 98 -2.57 12.08 21.80
N GLU A 99 -3.89 11.87 21.78
CA GLU A 99 -4.48 10.59 21.37
C GLU A 99 -4.12 10.23 19.93
N LEU A 100 -4.04 11.21 19.03
CA LEU A 100 -3.59 10.97 17.66
C LEU A 100 -2.14 10.48 17.62
N VAL A 101 -1.24 11.01 18.46
CA VAL A 101 0.15 10.52 18.56
C VAL A 101 0.16 9.05 18.97
N GLN A 102 -0.66 8.67 19.96
CA GLN A 102 -0.79 7.28 20.38
C GLN A 102 -1.33 6.39 19.25
N LYS A 103 -2.36 6.83 18.51
CA LYS A 103 -2.86 6.09 17.34
C LYS A 103 -1.78 5.93 16.25
N ARG A 104 -0.98 6.98 16.00
CA ARG A 104 0.10 6.97 15.01
C ARG A 104 1.30 6.12 15.39
N SER A 105 1.42 5.69 16.65
CA SER A 105 2.45 4.70 17.04
C SER A 105 2.32 3.36 16.31
N LYS A 106 1.14 3.07 15.74
CA LYS A 106 0.86 1.88 14.95
C LYS A 106 1.31 1.98 13.49
N VAL A 107 1.71 3.17 13.02
CA VAL A 107 2.20 3.37 11.65
C VAL A 107 3.54 2.66 11.49
N LEU A 108 3.61 1.75 10.51
CA LEU A 108 4.81 1.03 10.15
C LEU A 108 5.70 1.94 9.29
N LYS A 109 7.02 1.77 9.42
CA LYS A 109 8.01 2.46 8.58
C LYS A 109 8.93 1.42 7.96
N ILE A 110 8.68 1.10 6.70
CA ILE A 110 9.39 0.05 5.97
C ILE A 110 10.70 0.62 5.44
N THR A 111 11.83 0.02 5.82
CA THR A 111 13.16 0.42 5.33
C THR A 111 13.25 0.29 3.82
N THR A 112 13.86 1.30 3.19
CA THR A 112 14.23 1.30 1.77
C THR A 112 15.50 0.47 1.50
N GLY A 113 16.14 -0.05 2.56
CA GLY A 113 17.43 -0.74 2.48
C GLY A 113 18.65 0.19 2.37
N SER A 114 18.43 1.50 2.43
CA SER A 114 19.46 2.54 2.47
C SER A 114 19.25 3.46 3.66
N THR A 115 20.23 3.51 4.56
CA THR A 115 20.14 4.33 5.78
C THR A 115 19.96 5.83 5.48
N VAL A 116 20.66 6.34 4.46
CA VAL A 116 20.54 7.76 4.06
C VAL A 116 19.15 8.07 3.53
N PHE A 117 18.58 7.13 2.76
CA PHE A 117 17.27 7.31 2.18
C PHE A 117 16.18 7.22 3.26
N ASP A 118 16.30 6.25 4.18
CA ASP A 118 15.39 6.13 5.34
C ASP A 118 15.43 7.38 6.22
N GLN A 119 16.62 7.93 6.51
CA GLN A 119 16.76 9.18 7.27
C GLN A 119 16.06 10.35 6.58
N THR A 120 16.18 10.45 5.25
CA THR A 120 15.52 11.50 4.46
C THR A 120 14.00 11.38 4.53
N LEU A 121 13.47 10.15 4.59
CA LEU A 121 12.04 9.86 4.72
C LEU A 121 11.53 9.86 6.17
N GLY A 122 12.41 10.09 7.16
CA GLY A 122 12.00 10.03 8.58
C GLY A 122 11.72 8.60 9.09
N GLY A 123 12.42 7.60 8.55
CA GLY A 123 12.42 6.21 9.01
C GLY A 123 12.12 5.17 7.93
N GLY A 124 11.78 5.59 6.70
CA GLY A 124 11.42 4.69 5.60
C GLY A 124 10.04 5.04 5.03
N ILE A 125 9.43 4.10 4.32
CA ILE A 125 8.12 4.25 3.70
C ILE A 125 7.03 4.00 4.75
N GLU A 126 6.20 5.00 5.01
CA GLU A 126 5.14 4.92 6.03
C GLU A 126 3.92 4.11 5.53
N SER A 127 3.31 3.32 6.43
CA SER A 127 1.97 2.76 6.23
C SER A 127 0.88 3.82 6.40
N MET A 128 -0.36 3.50 6.01
CA MET A 128 -1.50 4.43 6.04
C MET A 128 -1.25 5.70 5.19
N CYS A 129 -0.42 5.56 4.16
CA CYS A 129 -0.03 6.64 3.25
C CYS A 129 0.26 6.06 1.85
N ILE A 130 0.09 6.89 0.83
CA ILE A 130 0.51 6.60 -0.53
C ILE A 130 1.83 7.33 -0.79
N THR A 131 2.88 6.59 -1.12
CA THR A 131 4.15 7.14 -1.60
C THR A 131 4.24 6.98 -3.11
N GLU A 132 4.47 8.07 -3.82
CA GLU A 132 4.71 8.11 -5.27
C GLU A 132 6.20 8.29 -5.56
N LEU A 133 6.74 7.39 -6.37
CA LEU A 133 8.06 7.53 -7.00
C LEU A 133 7.89 7.94 -8.45
N PHE A 134 8.40 9.10 -8.83
CA PHE A 134 8.33 9.58 -10.20
C PHE A 134 9.69 10.03 -10.72
N GLY A 135 9.88 10.01 -12.03
CA GLY A 135 11.15 10.36 -12.66
C GLY A 135 11.23 9.83 -14.07
N GLU A 136 12.31 10.15 -14.77
CA GLU A 136 12.56 9.67 -16.14
C GLU A 136 12.56 8.14 -16.22
N ASN A 137 12.31 7.60 -17.41
CA ASN A 137 12.46 6.17 -17.59
C ASN A 137 13.90 5.75 -17.24
N ARG A 138 14.07 4.54 -16.67
CA ARG A 138 15.37 3.98 -16.27
C ARG A 138 16.08 4.65 -15.07
N CYS A 139 15.44 5.56 -14.32
CA CYS A 139 16.05 6.13 -13.10
C CYS A 139 16.03 5.21 -11.87
N GLY A 140 15.49 3.98 -11.97
CA GLY A 140 15.55 2.97 -10.91
C GLY A 140 14.27 2.77 -10.08
N LYS A 141 13.14 3.39 -10.46
CA LYS A 141 11.84 3.26 -9.75
C LYS A 141 11.46 1.80 -9.43
N THR A 142 11.40 0.94 -10.46
CA THR A 142 11.11 -0.49 -10.28
C THR A 142 12.15 -1.22 -9.41
N GLN A 143 13.41 -0.75 -9.37
CA GLN A 143 14.40 -1.35 -8.45
C GLN A 143 14.08 -1.03 -6.99
N VAL A 144 13.59 0.18 -6.71
CA VAL A 144 13.09 0.54 -5.38
C VAL A 144 11.86 -0.31 -5.03
N CYS A 145 10.93 -0.50 -5.97
CA CYS A 145 9.77 -1.39 -5.79
C CYS A 145 10.17 -2.84 -5.46
N HIS A 146 11.12 -3.43 -6.19
CA HIS A 146 11.62 -4.77 -5.88
C HIS A 146 12.29 -4.85 -4.50
N THR A 147 13.03 -3.80 -4.12
CA THR A 147 13.68 -3.75 -2.80
C THR A 147 12.66 -3.73 -1.68
N LEU A 148 11.65 -2.86 -1.81
CA LEU A 148 10.56 -2.76 -0.84
C LEU A 148 9.70 -4.03 -0.79
N ALA A 149 9.54 -4.75 -1.90
CA ALA A 149 8.86 -6.05 -1.90
C ALA A 149 9.58 -7.13 -1.06
N VAL A 150 10.89 -6.98 -0.83
CA VAL A 150 11.65 -7.82 0.09
C VAL A 150 11.62 -7.24 1.51
N THR A 151 11.93 -5.95 1.67
CA THR A 151 12.07 -5.35 3.01
C THR A 151 10.74 -5.27 3.78
N ALA A 152 9.61 -5.20 3.08
CA ALA A 152 8.28 -5.27 3.70
C ALA A 152 8.04 -6.60 4.45
N GLN A 153 8.72 -7.69 4.05
CA GLN A 153 8.61 -9.00 4.67
C GLN A 153 9.54 -9.18 5.88
N LEU A 154 10.50 -8.27 6.09
CA LEU A 154 11.40 -8.35 7.22
C LEU A 154 10.63 -8.18 8.56
N PRO A 155 11.16 -8.73 9.66
CA PRO A 155 10.62 -8.47 11.00
C PRO A 155 10.57 -6.97 11.33
N LYS A 156 9.62 -6.56 12.17
CA LYS A 156 9.49 -5.16 12.64
C LYS A 156 10.77 -4.65 13.34
N SER A 157 11.53 -5.54 13.99
CA SER A 157 12.83 -5.22 14.63
C SER A 157 13.92 -4.78 13.64
N LEU A 158 13.78 -5.13 12.35
CA LEU A 158 14.65 -4.71 11.27
C LEU A 158 14.02 -3.62 10.40
N ASN A 159 13.04 -2.89 10.94
CA ASN A 159 12.24 -1.90 10.21
C ASN A 159 11.54 -2.49 8.97
N GLY A 160 11.12 -3.74 9.04
CA GLY A 160 10.22 -4.35 8.07
C GLY A 160 8.75 -4.26 8.48
N GLY A 161 7.87 -4.75 7.62
CA GLY A 161 6.43 -4.77 7.87
C GLY A 161 5.88 -6.08 8.42
N ASN A 162 6.70 -7.16 8.44
CA ASN A 162 6.31 -8.51 8.82
C ASN A 162 5.01 -8.99 8.12
N GLY A 163 4.89 -8.74 6.82
CA GLY A 163 3.69 -9.07 6.06
C GLY A 163 3.96 -9.31 4.58
N LYS A 164 2.99 -9.93 3.92
CA LYS A 164 3.03 -10.21 2.47
C LYS A 164 2.95 -8.93 1.63
N VAL A 165 3.21 -9.08 0.34
CA VAL A 165 3.21 -7.97 -0.63
C VAL A 165 2.24 -8.26 -1.76
N CYS A 166 1.42 -7.27 -2.11
CA CYS A 166 0.71 -7.25 -3.38
C CYS A 166 1.51 -6.41 -4.39
N TYR A 167 1.79 -6.96 -5.58
CA TYR A 167 2.50 -6.27 -6.64
C TYR A 167 1.64 -6.25 -7.91
N ILE A 168 1.08 -5.09 -8.22
CA ILE A 168 0.32 -4.86 -9.46
C ILE A 168 1.23 -4.16 -10.46
N ASP A 169 1.56 -4.89 -11.52
CA ASP A 169 2.43 -4.43 -12.60
C ASP A 169 1.59 -4.09 -13.84
N THR A 170 1.94 -3.04 -14.56
CA THR A 170 1.25 -2.63 -15.79
C THR A 170 2.12 -2.80 -17.02
N GLU A 171 3.44 -2.76 -16.86
CA GLU A 171 4.40 -2.74 -17.96
C GLU A 171 5.13 -4.08 -18.12
N GLY A 172 4.99 -5.01 -17.16
CA GLY A 172 5.68 -6.30 -17.17
C GLY A 172 7.14 -6.14 -16.78
N THR A 173 7.46 -5.25 -15.83
CA THR A 173 8.82 -4.93 -15.38
C THR A 173 9.25 -5.75 -14.16
N PHE A 174 8.32 -6.46 -13.52
CA PHE A 174 8.63 -7.34 -12.39
C PHE A 174 9.58 -8.47 -12.81
N ARG A 175 10.65 -8.68 -12.04
CA ARG A 175 11.69 -9.67 -12.32
C ARG A 175 11.98 -10.48 -11.06
N PRO A 176 11.41 -11.70 -10.91
CA PRO A 176 11.59 -12.53 -9.72
C PRO A 176 13.07 -12.76 -9.36
N GLU A 177 13.92 -12.95 -10.37
CA GLU A 177 15.35 -13.18 -10.18
C GLU A 177 16.07 -11.99 -9.52
N LYS A 178 15.54 -10.76 -9.66
CA LYS A 178 16.06 -9.59 -8.95
C LYS A 178 15.63 -9.58 -7.49
N VAL A 179 14.40 -10.03 -7.21
CA VAL A 179 13.88 -10.15 -5.84
C VAL A 179 14.71 -11.17 -5.05
N CYS A 180 15.01 -12.35 -5.61
CA CYS A 180 15.86 -13.34 -4.96
C CYS A 180 17.25 -12.79 -4.61
N LYS A 181 17.90 -12.06 -5.52
CA LYS A 181 19.20 -11.42 -5.25
C LYS A 181 19.14 -10.40 -4.11
N ILE A 182 18.02 -9.70 -3.96
CA ILE A 182 17.81 -8.77 -2.85
C ILE A 182 17.57 -9.56 -1.56
N ALA A 183 16.79 -10.64 -1.60
CA ALA A 183 16.56 -11.54 -0.47
C ALA A 183 17.87 -12.11 0.10
N GLU A 184 18.80 -12.54 -0.77
CA GLU A 184 20.14 -13.02 -0.40
C GLU A 184 20.92 -11.99 0.44
N ARG A 185 20.83 -10.69 0.10
CA ARG A 185 21.47 -9.60 0.87
C ARG A 185 21.00 -9.56 2.32
N TYR A 186 19.74 -9.93 2.57
CA TYR A 186 19.13 -9.97 3.89
C TYR A 186 19.21 -11.37 4.55
N GLY A 187 19.87 -12.34 3.90
CA GLY A 187 19.97 -13.71 4.40
C GLY A 187 18.63 -14.46 4.39
N LEU A 188 17.68 -14.05 3.56
CA LEU A 188 16.37 -14.68 3.40
C LEU A 188 16.42 -15.76 2.30
N ASP A 189 15.56 -16.76 2.43
CA ASP A 189 15.32 -17.71 1.34
C ASP A 189 14.53 -17.05 0.21
N GLY A 190 15.07 -17.13 -1.01
CA GLY A 190 14.50 -16.45 -2.18
C GLY A 190 13.15 -17.02 -2.60
N GLU A 191 12.95 -18.33 -2.46
CA GLU A 191 11.68 -18.98 -2.82
C GLU A 191 10.58 -18.59 -1.82
N ALA A 192 10.85 -18.68 -0.51
CA ALA A 192 9.92 -18.22 0.52
C ALA A 192 9.54 -16.74 0.38
N VAL A 193 10.48 -15.87 -0.02
CA VAL A 193 10.19 -14.45 -0.28
C VAL A 193 9.28 -14.27 -1.49
N LEU A 194 9.45 -15.07 -2.55
CA LEU A 194 8.60 -15.01 -3.74
C LEU A 194 7.18 -15.52 -3.46
N ASP A 195 7.03 -16.58 -2.66
CA ASP A 195 5.71 -17.12 -2.27
C ASP A 195 4.86 -16.11 -1.47
N ASN A 196 5.52 -15.15 -0.81
CA ASN A 196 4.88 -14.06 -0.08
C ASN A 196 4.58 -12.82 -0.94
N ILE A 197 4.85 -12.84 -2.24
CA ILE A 197 4.54 -11.76 -3.18
C ILE A 197 3.42 -12.19 -4.12
N LEU A 198 2.24 -11.62 -3.95
CA LEU A 198 1.12 -11.78 -4.87
C LEU A 198 1.31 -10.85 -6.06
N TYR A 199 1.62 -11.43 -7.21
CA TYR A 199 1.82 -10.70 -8.47
C TYR A 199 0.58 -10.74 -9.36
N ALA A 200 0.20 -9.59 -9.92
CA ALA A 200 -0.79 -9.50 -10.99
C ALA A 200 -0.39 -8.46 -12.03
N ARG A 201 -0.69 -8.74 -13.30
CA ARG A 201 -0.51 -7.78 -14.39
C ARG A 201 -1.84 -7.14 -14.78
N ALA A 202 -1.96 -5.83 -14.60
CA ALA A 202 -3.10 -5.06 -15.06
C ALA A 202 -2.91 -4.62 -16.52
N PHE A 203 -3.97 -4.72 -17.33
CA PHE A 203 -3.94 -4.40 -18.76
C PHE A 203 -4.78 -3.18 -19.12
N THR A 204 -5.75 -2.82 -18.29
CA THR A 204 -6.64 -1.65 -18.45
C THR A 204 -6.91 -1.03 -17.08
N HIS A 205 -7.38 0.22 -17.06
CA HIS A 205 -7.79 0.87 -15.80
C HIS A 205 -8.92 0.11 -15.09
N GLU A 206 -9.85 -0.51 -15.83
CA GLU A 206 -10.93 -1.34 -15.27
C GLU A 206 -10.39 -2.62 -14.61
N HIS A 207 -9.41 -3.27 -15.24
CA HIS A 207 -8.76 -4.44 -14.66
C HIS A 207 -8.00 -4.06 -13.38
N LEU A 208 -7.35 -2.88 -13.34
CA LEU A 208 -6.73 -2.38 -12.10
C LEU A 208 -7.75 -2.26 -10.96
N TYR A 209 -8.96 -1.72 -11.22
CA TYR A 209 -10.02 -1.66 -10.20
C TYR A 209 -10.39 -3.05 -9.65
N GLN A 210 -10.51 -4.04 -10.52
CA GLN A 210 -10.80 -5.42 -10.11
C GLN A 210 -9.68 -6.01 -9.27
N LEU A 211 -8.42 -5.79 -9.65
CA LEU A 211 -7.25 -6.26 -8.89
C LEU A 211 -7.14 -5.60 -7.51
N LEU A 212 -7.52 -4.33 -7.37
CA LEU A 212 -7.59 -3.66 -6.07
C LEU A 212 -8.67 -4.29 -5.16
N ALA A 213 -9.83 -4.65 -5.72
CA ALA A 213 -10.87 -5.36 -4.97
C ALA A 213 -10.42 -6.76 -4.53
N ILE A 214 -9.74 -7.51 -5.41
CA ILE A 214 -9.16 -8.82 -5.08
C ILE A 214 -8.07 -8.68 -4.02
N SER A 215 -7.24 -7.63 -4.11
CA SER A 215 -6.21 -7.33 -3.10
C SER A 215 -6.84 -7.09 -1.73
N ALA A 216 -7.91 -6.31 -1.66
CA ALA A 216 -8.65 -6.09 -0.41
C ALA A 216 -9.18 -7.40 0.20
N ALA A 217 -9.74 -8.29 -0.63
CA ALA A 217 -10.19 -9.60 -0.17
C ALA A 217 -9.03 -10.45 0.40
N LYS A 218 -7.88 -10.46 -0.28
CA LYS A 218 -6.68 -11.17 0.20
C LYS A 218 -6.13 -10.59 1.51
N MET A 219 -6.16 -9.28 1.67
CA MET A 219 -5.75 -8.59 2.92
C MET A 219 -6.64 -8.92 4.12
N CYS A 220 -7.83 -9.49 3.89
CA CYS A 220 -8.69 -9.97 4.96
C CYS A 220 -8.34 -11.39 5.41
N GLU A 221 -7.75 -12.19 4.52
CA GLU A 221 -7.38 -13.58 4.79
C GLU A 221 -6.02 -13.66 5.48
N GLU A 222 -5.07 -12.82 5.05
CA GLU A 222 -3.66 -12.86 5.46
C GLU A 222 -3.10 -11.46 5.70
N PRO A 223 -2.07 -11.31 6.55
CA PRO A 223 -1.44 -10.02 6.80
C PRO A 223 -0.56 -9.57 5.63
N PHE A 224 -0.80 -8.35 5.15
CA PHE A 224 0.02 -7.66 4.16
C PHE A 224 0.70 -6.45 4.79
N ALA A 225 1.85 -6.06 4.24
CA ALA A 225 2.58 -4.88 4.66
C ALA A 225 2.70 -3.82 3.55
N LEU A 226 2.63 -4.23 2.28
CA LEU A 226 2.89 -3.37 1.13
C LEU A 226 1.98 -3.72 -0.05
N LEU A 227 1.43 -2.70 -0.70
CA LEU A 227 0.84 -2.77 -2.02
C LEU A 227 1.62 -1.87 -3.00
N VAL A 228 2.15 -2.47 -4.06
CA VAL A 228 2.84 -1.76 -5.14
C VAL A 228 1.95 -1.67 -6.37
N VAL A 229 1.88 -0.49 -7.00
CA VAL A 229 1.31 -0.27 -8.34
C VAL A 229 2.36 0.35 -9.25
N ASP A 230 3.00 -0.47 -10.08
CA ASP A 230 4.09 -0.07 -10.99
C ASP A 230 3.66 -0.23 -12.46
N SER A 231 3.28 0.80 -13.20
CA SER A 231 3.00 2.20 -12.82
C SER A 231 1.50 2.50 -12.95
N ILE A 232 0.97 3.46 -12.17
CA ILE A 232 -0.46 3.81 -12.24
C ILE A 232 -0.81 4.57 -13.54
N ILE A 233 0.08 5.46 -14.01
CA ILE A 233 -0.21 6.37 -15.12
C ILE A 233 -0.14 5.69 -16.50
N SER A 234 0.58 4.58 -16.65
CA SER A 234 0.71 3.88 -17.93
C SER A 234 -0.66 3.49 -18.52
N LEU A 235 -1.55 2.91 -17.70
CA LEU A 235 -2.89 2.48 -18.12
C LEU A 235 -3.76 3.67 -18.53
N PHE A 236 -3.81 4.71 -17.69
CA PHE A 236 -4.64 5.90 -17.94
C PHE A 236 -4.15 6.78 -19.08
N ARG A 237 -2.90 6.62 -19.52
CA ARG A 237 -2.38 7.29 -20.71
C ARG A 237 -2.81 6.61 -22.00
N VAL A 238 -2.95 5.29 -21.98
CA VAL A 238 -3.34 4.50 -23.16
C VAL A 238 -4.85 4.51 -23.32
N ASP A 239 -5.58 4.34 -22.22
CA ASP A 239 -7.05 4.20 -22.24
C ASP A 239 -7.78 5.53 -22.51
N PHE A 240 -7.13 6.67 -22.32
CA PHE A 240 -7.73 8.00 -22.50
C PHE A 240 -6.86 8.88 -23.41
N SER A 241 -7.42 9.31 -24.53
CA SER A 241 -6.71 10.02 -25.60
C SER A 241 -7.25 11.42 -25.85
N GLY A 242 -6.34 12.38 -25.96
CA GLY A 242 -6.66 13.76 -26.32
C GLY A 242 -7.28 14.59 -25.18
N ARG A 243 -7.57 15.86 -25.48
CA ARG A 243 -8.07 16.83 -24.47
C ARG A 243 -9.53 16.59 -24.06
N GLY A 244 -10.34 15.96 -24.93
CA GLY A 244 -11.76 15.72 -24.67
C GLY A 244 -12.03 14.76 -23.51
N GLU A 245 -11.12 13.80 -23.28
CA GLU A 245 -11.27 12.76 -22.26
C GLU A 245 -10.52 13.09 -20.95
N LEU A 246 -9.89 14.26 -20.87
CA LEU A 246 -9.07 14.65 -19.71
C LEU A 246 -9.88 14.66 -18.41
N SER A 247 -11.13 15.14 -18.47
CA SER A 247 -12.03 15.18 -17.31
C SER A 247 -12.36 13.77 -16.81
N GLU A 248 -12.74 12.86 -17.71
CA GLU A 248 -13.07 11.48 -17.37
C GLU A 248 -11.85 10.75 -16.79
N ARG A 249 -10.69 10.90 -17.44
CA ARG A 249 -9.41 10.38 -16.95
C ARG A 249 -9.13 10.83 -15.53
N GLN A 250 -9.26 12.14 -15.25
CA GLN A 250 -8.99 12.68 -13.92
C GLN A 250 -9.96 12.16 -12.87
N GLN A 251 -11.24 12.03 -13.21
CA GLN A 251 -12.26 11.45 -12.31
C GLN A 251 -11.92 10.00 -11.95
N LYS A 252 -11.57 9.17 -12.95
CA LYS A 252 -11.20 7.78 -12.73
C LYS A 252 -9.84 7.64 -12.00
N LEU A 253 -8.86 8.51 -12.26
CA LEU A 253 -7.62 8.53 -11.47
C LEU A 253 -7.91 8.87 -10.00
N ASN A 254 -8.71 9.91 -9.74
CA ASN A 254 -9.06 10.32 -8.38
C ASN A 254 -9.78 9.21 -7.61
N LYS A 255 -10.69 8.48 -8.28
CA LYS A 255 -11.36 7.33 -7.67
C LYS A 255 -10.38 6.21 -7.34
N THR A 256 -9.41 5.93 -8.21
CA THR A 256 -8.35 4.93 -7.94
C THR A 256 -7.49 5.34 -6.74
N MET A 257 -7.06 6.61 -6.69
CA MET A 257 -6.28 7.15 -5.56
C MET A 257 -7.07 7.11 -4.24
N SER A 258 -8.38 7.36 -4.29
CA SER A 258 -9.26 7.24 -3.13
C SER A 258 -9.33 5.80 -2.63
N ILE A 259 -9.45 4.80 -3.52
CA ILE A 259 -9.45 3.38 -3.13
C ILE A 259 -8.12 3.01 -2.47
N LEU A 260 -6.99 3.38 -3.08
CA LEU A 260 -5.67 3.13 -2.50
C LEU A 260 -5.56 3.74 -1.10
N SER A 261 -5.92 5.01 -0.92
CA SER A 261 -5.86 5.67 0.39
C SER A 261 -6.69 4.92 1.43
N LYS A 262 -7.91 4.51 1.07
CA LYS A 262 -8.78 3.71 1.94
C LYS A 262 -8.14 2.38 2.32
N LEU A 263 -7.57 1.63 1.36
CA LEU A 263 -6.88 0.37 1.65
C LEU A 263 -5.69 0.56 2.59
N SER A 264 -4.92 1.64 2.43
CA SER A 264 -3.77 1.93 3.30
C SER A 264 -4.18 2.10 4.77
N GLU A 265 -5.32 2.78 5.02
CA GLU A 265 -5.84 3.01 6.36
C GLU A 265 -6.56 1.78 6.92
N GLN A 266 -7.35 1.09 6.08
CA GLN A 266 -8.13 -0.08 6.49
C GLN A 266 -7.25 -1.23 6.95
N PHE A 267 -6.13 -1.48 6.29
CA PHE A 267 -5.27 -2.63 6.57
C PHE A 267 -3.94 -2.24 7.23
N ASN A 268 -3.70 -0.94 7.46
CA ASN A 268 -2.44 -0.39 7.95
C ASN A 268 -1.23 -0.85 7.11
N ILE A 269 -1.33 -0.70 5.79
CA ILE A 269 -0.28 -1.07 4.83
C ILE A 269 0.35 0.17 4.21
N ALA A 270 1.59 0.03 3.75
CA ALA A 270 2.22 1.00 2.87
C ALA A 270 1.70 0.82 1.44
N ILE A 271 1.49 1.94 0.74
CA ILE A 271 1.19 1.92 -0.69
C ILE A 271 2.29 2.65 -1.44
N LEU A 272 2.86 1.97 -2.43
CA LEU A 272 3.87 2.53 -3.31
C LEU A 272 3.33 2.57 -4.74
N ILE A 273 3.26 3.75 -5.32
CA ILE A 273 2.93 3.92 -6.73
C ILE A 273 4.13 4.46 -7.49
N THR A 274 4.30 4.05 -8.74
CA THR A 274 5.28 4.69 -9.62
C THR A 274 4.59 5.50 -10.70
N ASN A 275 5.29 6.54 -11.17
CA ASN A 275 4.84 7.41 -12.24
C ASN A 275 6.02 7.78 -13.16
N GLN A 276 5.70 8.09 -14.42
CA GLN A 276 6.65 8.51 -15.43
C GLN A 276 6.50 10.01 -15.70
N VAL A 277 7.62 10.72 -15.80
CA VAL A 277 7.62 12.13 -16.22
C VAL A 277 7.38 12.20 -17.73
N MET A 278 6.54 13.14 -18.17
CA MET A 278 6.42 13.51 -19.58
C MET A 278 7.12 14.83 -19.84
N SER A 279 7.80 14.91 -20.99
CA SER A 279 8.29 16.18 -21.53
C SER A 279 7.09 17.08 -21.84
N ASP A 280 7.12 18.32 -21.35
CA ASP A 280 6.15 19.35 -21.74
C ASP A 280 6.65 20.07 -23.01
N PRO A 281 6.02 19.87 -24.19
CA PRO A 281 6.39 20.58 -25.41
C PRO A 281 6.05 22.09 -25.34
N GLY A 282 5.22 22.53 -24.39
CA GLY A 282 4.86 23.93 -24.16
C GLY A 282 5.91 24.71 -23.34
N ALA A 283 6.75 24.01 -22.57
CA ALA A 283 7.88 24.60 -21.85
C ALA A 283 8.99 25.10 -22.77
N THR A 284 8.97 24.75 -24.07
CA THR A 284 9.81 25.39 -25.09
C THR A 284 9.29 26.76 -25.54
N MET A 285 8.02 27.09 -25.27
CA MET A 285 7.37 28.37 -25.64
C MET A 285 7.33 29.37 -24.46
N THR A 286 7.59 28.91 -23.24
CA THR A 286 7.73 29.74 -22.05
C THR A 286 9.10 29.44 -21.47
N PHE A 287 9.98 30.42 -21.31
CA PHE A 287 11.34 30.28 -20.75
C PHE A 287 11.36 29.86 -19.25
N ILE A 288 10.46 28.97 -18.84
CA ILE A 288 10.43 28.32 -17.54
C ILE A 288 11.10 26.96 -17.76
N ALA A 289 12.40 26.89 -17.49
CA ALA A 289 13.13 25.63 -17.47
C ALA A 289 12.39 24.64 -16.55
N ASN A 290 12.14 23.42 -17.03
CA ASN A 290 11.66 22.34 -16.18
C ASN A 290 12.69 22.17 -15.04
N PRO A 291 12.32 22.41 -13.76
CA PRO A 291 13.28 22.40 -12.65
C PRO A 291 13.83 20.99 -12.35
N MET A 292 13.35 19.96 -13.05
CA MET A 292 13.76 18.58 -12.85
C MET A 292 15.05 18.27 -13.61
N LYS A 293 16.05 17.79 -12.86
CA LYS A 293 17.32 17.30 -13.36
C LYS A 293 17.16 15.88 -13.92
N PRO A 294 17.77 15.57 -15.08
CA PRO A 294 17.74 14.24 -15.66
C PRO A 294 18.42 13.21 -14.76
N GLY A 295 17.93 11.96 -14.78
CA GLY A 295 18.51 10.84 -14.04
C GLY A 295 18.13 10.72 -12.55
N TYR A 296 17.29 11.60 -12.00
CA TYR A 296 16.85 11.53 -10.60
C TYR A 296 15.49 10.83 -10.45
N ILE A 297 15.30 10.14 -9.31
CA ILE A 297 13.98 9.78 -8.79
C ILE A 297 13.54 10.93 -7.88
N TYR A 298 12.34 11.42 -8.13
CA TYR A 298 11.62 12.34 -7.28
C TYR A 298 10.52 11.59 -6.53
N ILE A 299 10.19 12.08 -5.35
CA ILE A 299 9.28 11.39 -4.43
C ILE A 299 8.21 12.38 -4.01
N TYR A 300 6.95 12.03 -4.28
CA TYR A 300 5.80 12.68 -3.67
C TYR A 300 5.24 11.74 -2.63
N ILE A 301 5.14 12.20 -1.39
CA ILE A 301 4.43 11.47 -0.35
C ILE A 301 3.05 12.10 -0.27
N TYR A 302 2.03 11.39 -0.75
CA TYR A 302 0.64 11.78 -0.58
C TYR A 302 0.21 11.43 0.84
N ILE A 303 0.53 12.35 1.75
CA ILE A 303 0.02 12.29 3.12
C ILE A 303 -1.35 12.98 3.08
N PHE A 304 -2.44 12.21 3.16
CA PHE A 304 -3.78 12.77 3.34
C PHE A 304 -3.95 13.51 4.70
N TYR A 305 -2.89 13.54 5.50
CA TYR A 305 -2.67 14.48 6.59
C TYR A 305 -1.46 15.37 6.32
N LYS A 306 -1.73 16.63 5.96
CA LYS A 306 -0.79 17.74 5.98
C LYS A 306 0.06 17.72 7.27
N LYS A 307 1.39 17.84 7.14
CA LYS A 307 2.40 18.48 8.03
C LYS A 307 3.79 17.95 7.62
N HIS A 308 4.89 18.69 7.63
CA HIS A 308 5.21 20.13 7.78
C HIS A 308 6.59 20.29 7.14
#